data_AF-A0A7R9HRY6-F1
#
_entry.id   AF-A0A7R9HRY6-F1
#
_cell.length_a   1.000
_cell.length_b   1.000
_cell.length_c   1.000
_cell.angle_alpha   90.00
_cell.angle_beta   90.00
_cell.angle_gamma   90.00
#
_symmetry.space_group_name_H-M   'P 1'
#
loop_
_entity.id
_entity.type
_entity.pdbx_description
1 polymer ?
#
loop_
_entity_poly.entity_id
_entity_poly.type
_entity_poly.pdbx_seq_one_letter_code
_entity_poly.pdbx_strand_id
1 'polypeptide(L)'
;MIGWLDYVKPFMCMNMNMNMNMKDLPRHLLRCNAKYLWKRIPQNVKTSHAELGLIWKVGQRLWMRDFPGVYTSLAVDWSENVSQVMQALLEATRKRAVNLVAHAYSSISADDLAAFVGMPADRAVSAVVEQGWNFDSVTRTMTPTQPVSKPSHITSNEDQLYKLTDFVSFLEN
;
A
#
# COMPACT_ATOMS: atom_id res chain seq x y z
N MET A 1 -3.93 -2.54 34.68
CA MET A 1 -2.68 -3.32 34.53
C MET A 1 -2.55 -3.76 33.07
N ILE A 2 -2.38 -2.80 32.14
CA ILE A 2 -2.21 -3.04 30.70
C ILE A 2 -1.18 -1.98 30.25
N GLY A 3 0.10 -2.33 30.26
CA GLY A 3 1.18 -1.35 30.12
C GLY A 3 2.51 -1.92 29.62
N TRP A 4 2.48 -3.04 28.89
CA TRP A 4 3.72 -3.71 28.46
C TRP A 4 3.75 -4.21 27.01
N LEU A 5 2.72 -3.97 26.20
CA LEU A 5 2.69 -4.42 24.80
C LEU A 5 3.11 -3.36 23.75
N ASP A 6 3.40 -2.12 24.15
CA ASP A 6 3.82 -1.06 23.23
C ASP A 6 5.34 -0.95 23.01
N TYR A 7 6.17 -1.68 23.76
CA TYR A 7 7.61 -1.42 23.83
C TYR A 7 8.53 -2.36 23.02
N VAL A 8 8.04 -3.45 22.42
CA VAL A 8 8.92 -4.46 21.79
C VAL A 8 8.89 -4.48 20.25
N LYS A 9 8.05 -3.65 19.59
CA LYS A 9 8.04 -3.50 18.12
C LYS A 9 8.81 -2.29 17.49
N PRO A 10 9.68 -1.50 18.16
CA PRO A 10 10.42 -0.45 17.44
C PRO A 10 11.68 -0.93 16.69
N PHE A 11 12.21 -2.12 16.99
CA PHE A 11 13.60 -2.46 16.63
C PHE A 11 13.88 -2.79 15.15
N MET A 12 12.86 -2.98 14.31
CA MET A 12 13.08 -3.37 12.90
C MET A 12 13.11 -2.23 11.88
N CYS A 13 12.91 -0.96 12.27
CA CYS A 13 12.88 0.15 11.31
C CYS A 13 14.16 0.99 11.26
N MET A 14 15.18 0.68 12.08
CA MET A 14 16.25 1.64 12.37
C MET A 14 17.60 1.36 11.71
N ASN A 15 17.70 0.35 10.85
CA ASN A 15 18.96 0.08 10.15
C ASN A 15 18.73 -0.14 8.65
N MET A 16 18.63 0.95 7.89
CA MET A 16 18.77 0.88 6.44
C MET A 16 19.30 2.21 5.88
N ASN A 17 20.57 2.11 5.48
CA ASN A 17 21.40 2.95 4.62
C ASN A 17 20.69 4.14 3.93
N MET A 18 21.22 5.36 4.15
CA MET A 18 20.73 6.65 3.61
C MET A 18 20.90 6.83 2.08
N ASN A 19 21.17 5.77 1.32
CA ASN A 19 21.45 5.86 -0.12
C ASN A 19 20.51 4.99 -0.95
N MET A 20 19.20 5.01 -0.64
CA MET A 20 18.17 4.38 -1.45
C MET A 20 17.28 5.43 -2.10
N ASN A 21 17.11 5.31 -3.41
CA ASN A 21 16.26 6.14 -4.24
C ASN A 21 14.80 6.05 -3.73
N MET A 22 14.10 7.18 -3.62
CA MET A 22 12.78 7.30 -2.97
C MET A 22 11.69 6.41 -3.60
N LYS A 23 11.93 5.91 -4.82
CA LYS A 23 11.02 5.04 -5.59
C LYS A 23 11.10 3.55 -5.19
N ASP A 24 12.17 3.12 -4.52
CA ASP A 24 12.45 1.70 -4.26
C ASP A 24 12.25 1.30 -2.78
N LEU A 25 11.76 2.20 -1.93
CA LEU A 25 11.52 1.89 -0.52
C LEU A 25 10.41 0.83 -0.38
N PRO A 26 10.65 -0.25 0.39
CA PRO A 26 9.61 -1.25 0.63
C PRO A 26 8.41 -0.61 1.34
N ARG A 27 7.21 -0.88 0.81
CA ARG A 27 5.93 -0.19 1.11
C ARG A 27 5.53 -0.11 2.58
N HIS A 28 6.13 -0.93 3.46
CA HIS A 28 5.92 -0.86 4.90
C HIS A 28 6.68 0.30 5.57
N LEU A 29 7.81 0.71 5.02
CA LEU A 29 8.65 1.79 5.57
C LEU A 29 7.99 3.17 5.42
N LEU A 30 7.26 3.41 4.33
CA LEU A 30 6.59 4.70 4.12
C LEU A 30 5.54 5.00 5.22
N ARG A 31 4.88 3.94 5.72
CA ARG A 31 3.88 4.03 6.81
C ARG A 31 4.53 4.34 8.16
N CYS A 32 5.71 3.78 8.42
CA CYS A 32 6.48 4.06 9.64
C CYS A 32 6.94 5.53 9.65
N ASN A 33 7.45 6.03 8.52
CA ASN A 33 7.91 7.41 8.39
C ASN A 33 6.79 8.42 8.69
N ALA A 34 5.58 8.18 8.16
CA ALA A 34 4.41 9.02 8.43
C ALA A 34 4.05 9.07 9.93
N LYS A 35 4.10 7.94 10.64
CA LYS A 35 3.85 7.88 12.10
C LYS A 35 4.91 8.61 12.91
N TYR A 36 6.19 8.46 12.55
CA TYR A 36 7.26 9.16 13.25
C TYR A 36 7.20 10.68 13.01
N LEU A 37 6.84 11.10 11.79
CA LEU A 37 6.59 12.51 11.49
C LEU A 37 5.46 13.07 12.38
N TRP A 38 4.34 12.35 12.51
CA TRP A 38 3.23 12.78 13.38
C TRP A 38 3.63 12.91 14.86
N LYS A 39 4.49 12.00 15.35
CA LYS A 39 5.01 12.06 16.73
C LYS A 39 5.94 13.26 16.97
N ARG A 40 6.66 13.72 15.94
CA ARG A 40 7.60 14.85 16.04
C ARG A 40 6.90 16.22 16.07
N ILE A 41 5.69 16.33 15.55
CA ILE A 41 4.96 17.61 15.49
C ILE A 41 4.46 17.98 16.90
N PRO A 42 4.82 19.18 17.42
CA PRO A 42 4.37 19.65 18.73
C PRO A 42 2.87 19.97 18.74
N GLN A 43 2.23 19.89 19.91
CA GLN A 43 0.77 19.97 20.04
C GLN A 43 0.19 21.32 19.62
N ASN A 44 0.93 22.41 19.82
CA ASN A 44 0.56 23.76 19.39
C ASN A 44 0.31 23.86 17.87
N VAL A 45 1.08 23.14 17.05
CA VAL A 45 0.88 23.12 15.58
C VAL A 45 -0.32 22.26 15.19
N LYS A 46 -0.63 21.22 15.97
CA LYS A 46 -1.79 20.33 15.74
C LYS A 46 -3.12 21.02 16.01
N THR A 47 -3.16 21.90 17.01
CA THR A 47 -4.36 22.68 17.34
C THR A 47 -4.60 23.83 16.37
N SER A 48 -3.55 24.41 15.79
CA SER A 48 -3.66 25.52 14.84
C SER A 48 -4.12 25.10 13.44
N HIS A 49 -3.88 23.85 13.02
CA HIS A 49 -4.27 23.35 11.71
C HIS A 49 -5.12 22.08 11.81
N ALA A 50 -6.45 22.25 11.77
CA ALA A 50 -7.40 21.14 11.78
C ALA A 50 -7.18 20.14 10.62
N GLU A 51 -6.66 20.61 9.47
CA GLU A 51 -6.30 19.80 8.31
C GLU A 51 -5.29 18.69 8.65
N LEU A 52 -4.30 18.97 9.51
CA LEU A 52 -3.29 17.98 9.92
C LEU A 52 -3.93 16.79 10.66
N GLY A 53 -4.94 17.05 11.48
CA GLY A 53 -5.70 16.01 12.17
C GLY A 53 -6.48 15.12 11.20
N LEU A 54 -7.04 15.71 10.14
CA LEU A 54 -7.75 14.96 9.09
C LEU A 54 -6.78 14.08 8.29
N ILE A 55 -5.62 14.61 7.91
CA ILE A 55 -4.56 13.84 7.22
C ILE A 55 -4.13 12.64 8.05
N TRP A 56 -3.97 12.84 9.37
CA TRP A 56 -3.63 11.74 10.27
C TRP A 56 -4.75 10.69 10.36
N LYS A 57 -6.02 11.08 10.40
CA LYS A 57 -7.16 10.15 10.37
C LYS A 57 -7.16 9.31 9.09
N VAL A 58 -6.91 9.91 7.92
CA VAL A 58 -6.75 9.18 6.64
C VAL A 58 -5.60 8.17 6.76
N GLY A 59 -4.46 8.59 7.30
CA GLY A 59 -3.31 7.73 7.55
C GLY A 59 -3.61 6.56 8.49
N GLN A 60 -4.42 6.77 9.53
CA GLN A 60 -4.86 5.72 10.45
C GLN A 60 -5.78 4.71 9.76
N ARG A 61 -6.72 5.15 8.93
CA ARG A 61 -7.60 4.26 8.14
C ARG A 61 -6.81 3.43 7.15
N LEU A 62 -5.85 4.07 6.47
CA LEU A 62 -4.90 3.39 5.59
C LEU A 62 -4.02 2.39 6.37
N TRP A 63 -3.74 2.68 7.65
CA TRP A 63 -3.03 1.74 8.51
C TRP A 63 -3.85 0.47 8.74
N MET A 64 -5.12 0.63 9.13
CA MET A 64 -6.06 -0.45 9.42
C MET A 64 -6.48 -1.24 8.15
N ARG A 65 -6.12 -0.75 6.95
CA ARG A 65 -6.57 -1.28 5.64
C ARG A 65 -8.09 -1.23 5.49
N ASP A 66 -8.72 -0.27 6.14
CA ASP A 66 -10.15 -0.01 6.03
C ASP A 66 -10.42 0.81 4.77
N PHE A 67 -10.70 0.14 3.65
CA PHE A 67 -10.91 0.79 2.35
C PHE A 67 -12.12 1.74 2.35
N PRO A 68 -13.32 1.33 2.79
CA PRO A 68 -14.47 2.24 2.85
C PRO A 68 -14.19 3.50 3.69
N GLY A 69 -13.55 3.33 4.85
CA GLY A 69 -13.21 4.45 5.73
C GLY A 69 -12.16 5.41 5.15
N VAL A 70 -11.26 4.93 4.28
CA VAL A 70 -10.33 5.79 3.55
C VAL A 70 -11.09 6.69 2.56
N TYR A 71 -12.02 6.13 1.79
CA TYR A 71 -12.78 6.93 0.81
C TYR A 71 -13.68 7.97 1.49
N THR A 72 -14.31 7.65 2.61
CA THR A 72 -15.10 8.62 3.38
C THR A 72 -14.23 9.74 3.96
N SER A 73 -13.02 9.43 4.43
CA SER A 73 -12.13 10.44 5.00
C SER A 73 -11.42 11.32 3.95
N LEU A 74 -11.34 10.84 2.70
CA LEU A 74 -10.82 11.61 1.56
C LEU A 74 -11.86 12.55 0.94
N ALA A 75 -13.16 12.35 1.18
CA ALA A 75 -14.26 13.16 0.65
C ALA A 75 -14.39 14.56 1.30
N VAL A 76 -13.36 15.00 2.04
CA VAL A 76 -13.31 16.33 2.67
C VAL A 76 -12.67 17.34 1.72
N ASP A 77 -13.09 18.59 1.78
CA ASP A 77 -12.49 19.68 1.01
C ASP A 77 -11.08 19.98 1.54
N TRP A 78 -10.08 19.76 0.69
CA TRP A 78 -8.67 20.02 0.99
C TRP A 78 -8.20 21.31 0.33
N SER A 79 -7.24 21.99 0.95
CA SER A 79 -6.50 23.09 0.32
C SER A 79 -5.81 22.63 -0.98
N GLU A 80 -5.67 23.52 -1.96
CA GLU A 80 -5.21 23.19 -3.32
C GLU A 80 -3.84 22.46 -3.36
N ASN A 81 -2.96 22.79 -2.43
CA ASN A 81 -1.65 22.14 -2.31
C ASN A 81 -1.76 20.68 -1.84
N VAL A 82 -2.74 20.38 -0.97
CA VAL A 82 -2.95 19.05 -0.38
C VAL A 82 -3.86 18.21 -1.26
N SER A 83 -4.79 18.84 -2.00
CA SER A 83 -5.76 18.16 -2.86
C SER A 83 -5.07 17.33 -3.94
N GLN A 84 -4.03 17.85 -4.59
CA GLN A 84 -3.25 17.12 -5.61
C GLN A 84 -2.62 15.85 -5.04
N VAL A 85 -2.02 15.94 -3.85
CA VAL A 85 -1.40 14.80 -3.17
C VAL A 85 -2.46 13.78 -2.74
N MET A 86 -3.61 14.24 -2.26
CA MET A 86 -4.72 13.37 -1.86
C MET A 86 -5.35 12.65 -3.05
N GLN A 87 -5.46 13.30 -4.21
CA GLN A 87 -5.92 12.67 -5.45
C GLN A 87 -4.93 11.56 -5.89
N ALA A 88 -3.63 11.85 -5.90
CA ALA A 88 -2.61 10.86 -6.21
C ALA A 88 -2.64 9.67 -5.21
N LEU A 89 -2.86 9.95 -3.92
CA LEU A 89 -3.02 8.92 -2.88
C LEU A 89 -4.26 8.05 -3.14
N LEU A 90 -5.37 8.66 -3.54
CA LEU A 90 -6.62 7.99 -3.85
C LEU A 90 -6.43 7.03 -5.03
N GLU A 91 -5.83 7.50 -6.12
CA GLU A 91 -5.52 6.68 -7.30
C GLU A 91 -4.57 5.53 -6.95
N ALA A 92 -3.50 5.80 -6.19
CA ALA A 92 -2.58 4.77 -5.72
C ALA A 92 -3.28 3.71 -4.84
N THR A 93 -4.23 4.13 -4.01
CA THR A 93 -5.02 3.23 -3.15
C THR A 93 -5.94 2.36 -3.98
N ARG A 94 -6.63 2.93 -4.98
CA ARG A 94 -7.47 2.17 -5.93
C ARG A 94 -6.66 1.17 -6.74
N LYS A 95 -5.54 1.61 -7.33
CA LYS A 95 -4.62 0.72 -8.06
C LYS A 95 -4.13 -0.42 -7.18
N ARG A 96 -3.84 -0.14 -5.92
CA ARG A 96 -3.46 -1.18 -4.95
C ARG A 96 -4.60 -2.15 -4.64
N ALA A 97 -5.83 -1.68 -4.48
CA ALA A 97 -7.00 -2.52 -4.25
C ALA A 97 -7.23 -3.46 -5.43
N VAL A 98 -7.22 -2.94 -6.66
CA VAL A 98 -7.35 -3.73 -7.89
C VAL A 98 -6.22 -4.77 -8.00
N ASN A 99 -4.96 -4.37 -7.76
CA ASN A 99 -3.84 -5.30 -7.76
C ASN A 99 -3.99 -6.40 -6.70
N LEU A 100 -4.48 -6.06 -5.50
CA LEU A 100 -4.71 -7.06 -4.45
C LEU A 100 -5.76 -8.08 -4.89
N VAL A 101 -6.88 -7.61 -5.45
CA VAL A 101 -7.94 -8.46 -5.97
C VAL A 101 -7.40 -9.38 -7.06
N ALA A 102 -6.59 -8.83 -7.99
CA ALA A 102 -5.99 -9.60 -9.06
C ALA A 102 -5.14 -10.78 -8.59
N HIS A 103 -4.42 -10.62 -7.47
CA HIS A 103 -3.55 -11.67 -6.95
C HIS A 103 -4.29 -12.65 -6.02
N ALA A 104 -5.27 -12.16 -5.25
CA ALA A 104 -5.89 -12.93 -4.17
C ALA A 104 -7.15 -13.69 -4.61
N TYR A 105 -7.83 -13.26 -5.68
CA TYR A 105 -9.11 -13.82 -6.10
C TYR A 105 -9.01 -14.39 -7.52
N SER A 106 -9.54 -15.60 -7.71
CA SER A 106 -9.76 -16.20 -9.04
C SER A 106 -11.06 -15.71 -9.68
N SER A 107 -12.07 -15.44 -8.86
CA SER A 107 -13.34 -14.82 -9.23
C SER A 107 -13.84 -13.95 -8.07
N ILE A 108 -14.48 -12.82 -8.38
CA ILE A 108 -15.03 -11.88 -7.40
C ILE A 108 -16.34 -11.28 -7.90
N SER A 109 -17.27 -10.97 -6.99
CA SER A 109 -18.52 -10.28 -7.36
C SER A 109 -18.26 -8.80 -7.67
N ALA A 110 -19.08 -8.20 -8.53
CA ALA A 110 -18.98 -6.77 -8.84
C ALA A 110 -19.23 -5.88 -7.60
N ASP A 111 -20.09 -6.32 -6.68
CA ASP A 111 -20.44 -5.56 -5.47
C ASP A 111 -19.28 -5.57 -4.45
N ASP A 112 -18.58 -6.71 -4.30
CA ASP A 112 -17.38 -6.78 -3.45
C ASP A 112 -16.25 -5.93 -4.02
N LEU A 113 -16.05 -5.97 -5.35
CA LEU A 113 -15.07 -5.11 -6.01
C LEU A 113 -15.40 -3.62 -5.80
N ALA A 114 -16.67 -3.24 -5.90
CA ALA A 114 -17.13 -1.88 -5.64
C ALA A 114 -16.77 -1.42 -4.21
N ALA A 115 -16.92 -2.30 -3.22
CA ALA A 115 -16.55 -2.03 -1.84
C ALA A 115 -15.02 -1.83 -1.67
N PHE A 116 -14.19 -2.57 -2.41
CA PHE A 116 -12.73 -2.41 -2.36
C PHE A 116 -12.23 -1.13 -3.03
N VAL A 117 -12.83 -0.72 -4.15
CA VAL A 117 -12.37 0.43 -4.95
C VAL A 117 -13.06 1.73 -4.53
N GLY A 118 -14.17 1.65 -3.77
CA GLY A 118 -14.91 2.80 -3.26
C GLY A 118 -15.60 3.59 -4.36
N MET A 119 -16.13 2.89 -5.37
CA MET A 119 -16.87 3.48 -6.49
C MET A 119 -18.07 2.59 -6.82
N PRO A 120 -19.13 3.11 -7.47
CA PRO A 120 -20.26 2.28 -7.86
C PRO A 120 -19.82 1.13 -8.76
N ALA A 121 -20.52 0.00 -8.67
CA ALA A 121 -20.19 -1.23 -9.37
C ALA A 121 -20.01 -1.01 -10.87
N ASP A 122 -20.86 -0.18 -11.50
CA ASP A 122 -20.79 0.10 -12.94
C ASP A 122 -19.45 0.73 -13.35
N ARG A 123 -18.95 1.69 -12.56
CA ARG A 123 -17.66 2.33 -12.83
C ARG A 123 -16.49 1.40 -12.52
N ALA A 124 -16.61 0.58 -11.46
CA ALA A 124 -15.59 -0.40 -11.11
C ALA A 124 -15.42 -1.45 -12.22
N VAL A 125 -16.54 -1.93 -12.78
CA VAL A 125 -16.55 -2.90 -13.87
C VAL A 125 -15.89 -2.33 -15.11
N SER A 126 -16.27 -1.12 -15.56
CA SER A 126 -15.66 -0.49 -16.73
C SER A 126 -14.15 -0.31 -16.59
N ALA A 127 -13.69 0.19 -15.43
CA ALA A 127 -12.27 0.41 -15.16
C ALA A 127 -11.44 -0.88 -15.18
N VAL A 128 -12.07 -2.01 -14.84
CA VAL A 128 -11.43 -3.32 -14.75
C VAL A 128 -11.46 -4.06 -16.10
N VAL A 129 -12.53 -3.88 -16.88
CA VAL A 129 -12.60 -4.35 -18.27
C VAL A 129 -11.55 -3.63 -19.13
N GLU A 130 -11.34 -2.33 -18.93
CA GLU A 130 -10.23 -1.58 -19.56
C GLU A 130 -8.85 -2.14 -19.21
N GLN A 131 -8.70 -2.78 -18.04
CA GLN A 131 -7.48 -3.47 -17.63
C GLN A 131 -7.37 -4.91 -18.15
N GLY A 132 -8.33 -5.37 -18.95
CA GLY A 132 -8.32 -6.69 -19.59
C GLY A 132 -8.76 -7.83 -18.67
N TRP A 133 -9.63 -7.56 -17.70
CA TRP A 133 -10.30 -8.62 -16.93
C TRP A 133 -11.61 -9.02 -17.62
N ASN A 134 -12.00 -10.29 -17.50
CA ASN A 134 -13.25 -10.75 -18.09
C ASN A 134 -14.41 -10.53 -17.12
N PHE A 135 -15.51 -9.99 -17.63
CA PHE A 135 -16.77 -9.77 -16.91
C PHE A 135 -17.84 -10.73 -17.44
N ASP A 136 -18.44 -11.50 -16.54
CA ASP A 136 -19.59 -12.34 -16.85
C ASP A 136 -20.88 -11.64 -16.41
N SER A 137 -21.71 -11.24 -17.38
CA SER A 137 -22.96 -10.52 -17.15
C SER A 137 -24.06 -11.40 -16.53
N VAL A 138 -23.96 -12.72 -16.66
CA VAL A 138 -24.98 -13.67 -16.17
C VAL A 138 -24.83 -13.88 -14.67
N THR A 139 -23.59 -14.05 -14.20
CA THR A 139 -23.29 -14.29 -12.78
C THR A 139 -22.91 -13.02 -12.03
N ARG A 140 -22.75 -11.88 -12.74
CA ARG A 140 -22.26 -10.60 -12.21
C ARG A 140 -20.91 -10.75 -11.51
N THR A 141 -20.08 -11.67 -12.02
CA THR A 141 -18.75 -11.97 -11.50
C THR A 141 -17.66 -11.51 -12.47
N MET A 142 -16.51 -11.17 -11.90
CA MET A 142 -15.31 -10.76 -12.64
C MET A 142 -14.23 -11.80 -12.40
N THR A 143 -13.49 -12.13 -13.45
CA THR A 143 -12.30 -12.99 -13.37
C THR A 143 -11.06 -12.14 -13.59
N PRO A 144 -10.28 -11.89 -12.53
CA PRO A 144 -9.08 -11.10 -12.66
C PRO A 144 -8.03 -11.81 -13.49
N THR A 145 -7.47 -11.11 -14.47
CA THR A 145 -6.27 -11.60 -15.15
C THR A 145 -5.10 -11.40 -14.21
N GLN A 146 -4.64 -12.49 -13.58
CA GLN A 146 -3.47 -12.45 -12.71
C GLN A 146 -2.30 -11.84 -13.50
N PRO A 147 -1.66 -10.77 -13.01
CA PRO A 147 -0.45 -10.28 -13.63
C PRO A 147 0.56 -11.41 -13.56
N VAL A 148 1.08 -11.81 -14.73
CA VAL A 148 2.09 -12.86 -14.85
C VAL A 148 3.16 -12.56 -13.80
N SER A 149 3.28 -13.43 -12.79
CA SER A 149 4.25 -13.23 -11.73
C SER A 149 5.60 -13.04 -12.41
N LYS A 150 6.28 -11.92 -12.16
CA LYS A 150 7.65 -11.74 -12.65
C LYS A 150 8.41 -13.01 -12.26
N PRO A 151 9.05 -13.71 -13.21
CA PRO A 151 9.81 -14.91 -12.87
C PRO A 151 10.74 -14.51 -11.72
N SER A 152 10.63 -15.24 -10.61
CA SER A 152 11.54 -15.11 -9.48
C SER A 152 12.93 -14.97 -10.06
N HIS A 153 13.66 -13.90 -9.74
CA HIS A 153 15.02 -13.66 -10.22
C HIS A 153 15.76 -14.99 -10.25
N ILE A 154 15.88 -15.58 -11.44
CA ILE A 154 16.90 -16.57 -11.71
C ILE A 154 18.14 -15.67 -11.68
N THR A 155 18.73 -15.50 -10.50
CA THR A 155 20.11 -15.00 -10.41
C THR A 155 20.88 -15.74 -11.50
N SER A 156 21.59 -15.00 -12.35
CA SER A 156 22.41 -15.63 -13.39
C SER A 156 23.18 -16.77 -12.74
N ASN A 157 23.29 -17.93 -13.40
CA ASN A 157 24.01 -19.08 -12.85
C ASN A 157 25.40 -18.68 -12.34
N GLU A 158 26.02 -17.68 -12.98
CA GLU A 158 27.30 -17.08 -12.58
C GLU A 158 27.24 -16.34 -11.23
N ASP A 159 26.17 -15.57 -10.95
CA ASP A 159 25.99 -14.89 -9.66
C ASP A 159 25.80 -15.91 -8.52
N GLN A 160 25.16 -17.05 -8.83
CA GLN A 160 25.01 -18.14 -7.86
C GLN A 160 26.37 -18.79 -7.57
N LEU A 161 27.19 -19.02 -8.59
CA LEU A 161 28.55 -19.57 -8.44
C LEU A 161 29.49 -18.62 -7.68
N TYR A 162 29.39 -17.32 -7.93
CA TYR A 162 30.18 -16.33 -7.19
C TYR A 162 29.83 -16.36 -5.69
N LYS A 163 28.54 -16.40 -5.36
CA LYS A 163 28.08 -16.51 -3.96
C LYS A 163 28.48 -17.82 -3.30
N LEU A 164 28.41 -18.94 -4.03
CA LEU A 164 28.86 -20.23 -3.51
C LEU A 164 30.36 -20.22 -3.20
N THR A 165 31.16 -19.61 -4.08
CA THR A 165 32.60 -19.44 -3.85
C THR A 165 32.88 -18.58 -2.63
N ASP A 166 32.14 -17.48 -2.43
CA ASP A 166 32.27 -16.60 -1.27
C ASP A 166 31.83 -17.29 0.05
N PHE A 167 30.81 -18.16 0.00
CA PHE A 167 30.43 -18.96 1.17
C PHE A 167 31.49 -19.99 1.55
N VAL A 168 32.13 -20.63 0.57
CA VAL A 168 33.19 -21.60 0.84
C VAL A 168 34.43 -20.91 1.42
N SER A 169 34.84 -19.77 0.85
CA SER A 169 35.99 -19.01 1.38
C SER A 169 35.75 -18.50 2.81
N PHE A 170 34.51 -18.13 3.15
CA PHE A 170 34.14 -17.73 4.52
C PHE A 170 34.22 -18.89 5.53
N LEU A 171 33.98 -20.13 5.11
CA LEU A 171 34.00 -21.30 6.01
C LEU A 171 35.40 -21.92 6.15
N GLU A 172 36.31 -21.65 5.21
CA GLU A 172 37.67 -22.19 5.22
C GLU A 172 38.65 -21.37 6.09
N ASN A 173 38.27 -20.15 6.50
CA ASN A 173 39.02 -19.28 7.41
C ASN A 173 38.37 -19.21 8.80
#